data_AF-A0A0B8QGL6-F1
#
_entry.id   AF-A0A0B8QGL6-F1
#
_cell.length_a   1.000
_cell.length_b   1.000
_cell.length_c   1.000
_cell.angle_alpha   90.00
_cell.angle_beta   90.00
_cell.angle_gamma   90.00
#
_symmetry.space_group_name_H-M   'P 1'
#
loop_
_entity.id
_entity.type
_entity.pdbx_description
1 polymer ?
#
loop_
_entity_poly.entity_id
_entity_poly.type
_entity_poly.pdbx_seq_one_letter_code
_entity_poly.pdbx_strand_id
1 'polypeptide(L)'
;MTCDATNKLLVEAAVDAIPSDAWVVSSMGSFQSDNPVDYIGHRHLIDALQGKGVNRFLLVTSLGCGDSWQYLSDRAKQVFGNSVREKSLAESWLQTSSLDYTILRPGGLKDGEPNQQGELSQHQEVHGSINRGEVARLVHQLFDNAESVGQIYACVEKSA
;
A
#
# COMPACT_ATOMS: atom_id res chain seq x y z
N MET A 1 9.78 19.84 -5.66
CA MET A 1 10.29 18.69 -6.43
C MET A 1 9.13 18.08 -7.20
N THR A 2 9.37 17.58 -8.41
CA THR A 2 8.37 16.89 -9.24
C THR A 2 8.93 15.52 -9.62
N CYS A 3 8.15 14.46 -9.48
CA CYS A 3 8.57 13.09 -9.75
C CYS A 3 7.43 12.31 -10.43
N ASP A 4 7.75 11.63 -11.54
CA ASP A 4 6.92 10.57 -12.12
C ASP A 4 7.47 9.23 -11.64
N ALA A 5 6.68 8.47 -10.89
CA ALA A 5 7.11 7.20 -10.32
C ALA A 5 7.44 6.12 -11.38
N THR A 6 6.92 6.25 -12.60
CA THR A 6 7.26 5.36 -13.71
C THR A 6 8.65 5.66 -14.31
N ASN A 7 9.25 6.80 -13.97
CA ASN A 7 10.60 7.17 -14.38
C ASN A 7 11.60 6.90 -13.25
N LYS A 8 12.41 5.84 -13.40
CA LYS A 8 13.39 5.41 -12.40
C LYS A 8 14.33 6.52 -11.93
N LEU A 9 14.88 7.31 -12.85
CA LEU A 9 15.86 8.36 -12.50
C LEU A 9 15.23 9.48 -11.68
N LEU A 10 13.95 9.80 -11.94
CA LEU A 10 13.23 10.80 -11.13
C LEU A 10 12.92 10.28 -9.73
N VAL A 11 12.61 8.98 -9.59
CA VAL A 11 12.40 8.34 -8.28
C VAL A 11 13.69 8.32 -7.47
N GLU A 12 14.81 7.92 -8.08
CA GLU A 12 16.13 7.94 -7.43
C GLU A 12 16.48 9.36 -6.96
N ALA A 13 16.34 10.37 -7.82
CA ALA A 13 16.58 11.76 -7.44
C ALA A 13 15.65 12.25 -6.32
N ALA A 14 14.40 11.78 -6.29
CA ALA A 14 13.45 12.13 -5.23
C ALA A 14 13.81 11.49 -3.89
N VAL A 15 14.19 10.21 -3.91
CA VAL A 15 14.66 9.49 -2.73
C VAL A 15 15.98 10.08 -2.24
N ASP A 16 16.89 10.48 -3.12
CA ASP A 16 18.16 11.12 -2.74
C ASP A 16 17.97 12.44 -1.98
N ALA A 17 16.86 13.13 -2.17
CA ALA A 17 16.59 14.41 -1.50
C ALA A 17 15.92 14.30 -0.11
N ILE A 18 15.39 13.13 0.29
CA ILE A 18 14.78 12.96 1.62
C ILE A 18 15.84 12.64 2.71
N PRO A 19 15.58 12.85 4.00
CA PRO A 19 16.49 12.39 5.07
C PRO A 19 16.64 10.85 5.08
N SER A 20 17.80 10.35 5.53
CA SER A 20 18.05 8.89 5.62
C SER A 20 17.18 8.19 6.69
N ASP A 21 16.72 8.93 7.69
CA ASP A 21 15.83 8.48 8.76
C ASP A 21 14.34 8.73 8.44
N ALA A 22 14.03 9.14 7.21
CA ALA A 22 12.66 9.40 6.79
C ALA A 22 11.79 8.14 6.85
N TRP A 23 10.53 8.37 7.20
CA TRP A 23 9.46 7.39 7.13
C TRP A 23 8.69 7.59 5.84
N VAL A 24 8.52 6.52 5.05
CA VAL A 24 7.94 6.63 3.71
C VAL A 24 6.61 5.91 3.63
N VAL A 25 5.56 6.63 3.24
CA VAL A 25 4.24 6.06 2.93
C VAL A 25 4.08 6.08 1.41
N SER A 26 3.63 4.97 0.81
CA SER A 26 3.08 5.01 -0.55
C SER A 26 1.63 4.59 -0.57
N SER A 27 0.80 5.43 -1.20
CA SER A 27 -0.55 5.13 -1.64
C SER A 27 -0.70 5.32 -3.15
N MET A 28 0.40 5.21 -3.89
CA MET A 28 0.36 5.32 -5.36
C MET A 28 -0.51 4.22 -5.94
N GLY A 29 -1.26 4.57 -6.98
CA GLY A 29 -2.09 3.61 -7.68
C GLY A 29 -2.72 4.26 -8.89
N SER A 30 -3.06 3.43 -9.86
CA SER A 30 -3.77 3.84 -11.06
C SER A 30 -5.08 3.07 -11.17
N PHE A 31 -6.04 3.66 -11.87
CA PHE A 31 -7.28 2.98 -12.21
C PHE A 31 -7.49 3.12 -13.72
N GLN A 32 -7.54 1.99 -14.42
CA GLN A 32 -7.74 1.93 -15.88
C GLN A 32 -6.74 2.81 -16.65
N SER A 33 -5.46 2.76 -16.28
CA SER A 33 -4.36 3.47 -16.95
C SER A 33 -3.67 2.56 -17.96
N ASP A 34 -3.30 3.12 -19.12
CA ASP A 34 -2.45 2.46 -20.12
C ASP A 34 -1.01 2.26 -19.63
N ASN A 35 -0.58 3.08 -18.67
CA ASN A 35 0.72 2.96 -18.01
C ASN A 35 0.49 2.87 -16.48
N PRO A 36 0.22 1.67 -15.93
CA PRO A 36 -0.09 1.52 -14.53
C PRO A 36 1.16 1.73 -13.67
N VAL A 37 1.04 2.59 -12.66
CA VAL A 37 2.13 2.87 -11.71
C VAL A 37 2.26 1.78 -10.64
N ASP A 38 1.21 0.97 -10.47
CA ASP A 38 0.98 0.07 -9.34
C ASP A 38 2.13 -0.91 -9.05
N TYR A 39 2.75 -1.53 -10.06
CA TYR A 39 3.95 -2.34 -9.83
C TYR A 39 5.23 -1.55 -10.09
N ILE A 40 5.38 -0.99 -11.30
CA ILE A 40 6.65 -0.41 -11.74
C ILE A 40 7.10 0.77 -10.88
N GLY A 41 6.17 1.63 -10.46
CA GLY A 41 6.48 2.76 -9.60
C GLY A 41 6.90 2.34 -8.21
N HIS A 42 6.24 1.34 -7.64
CA HIS A 42 6.65 0.78 -6.34
C HIS A 42 7.98 0.05 -6.42
N ARG A 43 8.24 -0.68 -7.50
CA ARG A 43 9.55 -1.32 -7.72
C ARG A 43 10.68 -0.28 -7.72
N HIS A 44 10.54 0.80 -8.48
CA HIS A 44 11.53 1.88 -8.49
C HIS A 44 11.71 2.52 -7.11
N LEU A 45 10.60 2.78 -6.41
CA LEU A 45 10.64 3.38 -5.08
C LEU A 45 11.34 2.46 -4.07
N ILE A 46 10.98 1.17 -4.04
CA ILE A 46 11.59 0.17 -3.15
C ILE A 46 13.09 0.04 -3.43
N ASP A 47 13.48 -0.10 -4.70
CA ASP A 47 14.88 -0.22 -5.09
C ASP A 47 15.70 1.02 -4.68
N ALA A 48 15.14 2.22 -4.88
CA ALA A 48 15.79 3.47 -4.50
C ALA A 48 15.92 3.64 -2.98
N LEU A 49 14.88 3.29 -2.21
CA LEU A 49 14.91 3.33 -0.74
C LEU A 49 15.96 2.37 -0.18
N GLN A 50 16.03 1.15 -0.71
CA GLN A 50 17.06 0.18 -0.35
C GLN A 50 18.47 0.69 -0.68
N GLY A 51 18.66 1.24 -1.88
CA GLY A 51 19.95 1.79 -2.32
C GLY A 51 20.44 2.93 -1.43
N LYS A 52 19.52 3.77 -0.92
CA LYS A 52 19.84 4.87 -0.02
C LYS A 52 19.98 4.45 1.45
N GLY A 53 19.38 3.33 1.85
CA GLY A 53 19.32 2.88 3.24
C GLY A 53 18.21 3.56 4.07
N VAL A 54 17.13 4.00 3.42
CA VAL A 54 15.90 4.45 4.09
C VAL A 54 15.04 3.23 4.38
N ASN A 55 14.89 2.84 5.65
CA ASN A 55 14.38 1.50 5.96
C ASN A 55 12.86 1.41 6.17
N ARG A 56 12.22 2.42 6.76
CA ARG A 56 10.82 2.31 7.17
C ARG A 56 9.85 2.68 6.04
N PHE A 57 9.09 1.70 5.56
CA PHE A 57 8.14 1.88 4.45
C PHE A 57 6.76 1.27 4.74
N LEU A 58 5.70 2.06 4.58
CA LEU A 58 4.32 1.55 4.63
C LEU A 58 3.69 1.65 3.24
N LEU A 59 3.22 0.52 2.74
CA LEU A 59 2.55 0.41 1.46
C LEU A 59 1.04 0.21 1.65
N VAL A 60 0.24 1.10 1.08
CA VAL A 60 -1.22 0.95 1.00
C VAL A 60 -1.59 0.30 -0.33
N THR A 61 -2.17 -0.88 -0.28
CA THR A 61 -2.65 -1.63 -1.45
C THR A 61 -4.17 -1.75 -1.44
N SER A 62 -4.71 -2.98 -1.37
CA SER A 62 -6.14 -3.26 -1.45
C SER A 62 -6.45 -4.67 -0.97
N LEU A 63 -7.62 -4.87 -0.37
CA LEU A 63 -8.20 -6.21 -0.28
C LEU A 63 -8.26 -6.86 -1.66
N GLY A 64 -7.97 -8.16 -1.71
CA GLY A 64 -7.76 -8.93 -2.93
C GLY A 64 -6.30 -9.05 -3.34
N CYS A 65 -5.36 -8.29 -2.77
CA CYS A 65 -3.94 -8.46 -3.05
C CYS A 65 -3.36 -9.70 -2.35
N GLY A 66 -2.36 -10.32 -2.96
CA GLY A 66 -1.63 -11.47 -2.42
C GLY A 66 -2.54 -12.66 -2.08
N ASP A 67 -2.41 -13.17 -0.87
CA ASP A 67 -3.17 -14.31 -0.32
C ASP A 67 -4.68 -14.02 -0.17
N SER A 68 -5.10 -12.75 -0.20
CA SER A 68 -6.51 -12.36 -0.16
C SER A 68 -7.21 -12.41 -1.53
N TRP A 69 -6.49 -12.69 -2.63
CA TRP A 69 -7.04 -12.78 -3.99
C TRP A 69 -8.20 -13.77 -4.12
N GLN A 70 -8.12 -14.87 -3.38
CA GLN A 70 -9.14 -15.93 -3.41
C GLN A 70 -10.52 -15.44 -2.94
N TYR A 71 -10.56 -14.44 -2.05
CA TYR A 71 -11.80 -13.88 -1.50
C TYR A 71 -12.40 -12.78 -2.39
N LEU A 72 -11.69 -12.36 -3.44
CA LEU A 72 -12.20 -11.33 -4.34
C LEU A 72 -13.31 -11.91 -5.23
N SER A 73 -14.49 -11.28 -5.23
CA SER A 73 -15.63 -11.70 -6.06
C SER A 73 -15.28 -11.65 -7.55
N ASP A 74 -15.93 -12.47 -8.38
CA ASP A 74 -15.68 -12.49 -9.83
C ASP A 74 -15.95 -11.13 -10.49
N ARG A 75 -16.97 -10.41 -10.01
CA ARG A 75 -17.24 -9.03 -10.43
C ARG A 75 -16.08 -8.10 -10.10
N ALA A 76 -15.53 -8.19 -8.89
CA ALA A 76 -14.38 -7.38 -8.51
C ALA A 76 -13.11 -7.76 -9.28
N LYS A 77 -12.89 -9.06 -9.57
CA LYS A 77 -11.80 -9.52 -10.44
C LYS A 77 -11.93 -8.97 -11.86
N GLN A 78 -13.14 -8.88 -12.41
CA GLN A 78 -13.36 -8.30 -13.74
C GLN A 78 -13.06 -6.79 -13.79
N VAL A 79 -13.41 -6.04 -12.75
CA VAL A 79 -13.27 -4.58 -12.73
C VAL A 79 -11.86 -4.14 -12.27
N PHE A 80 -11.33 -4.77 -11.23
CA PHE A 80 -10.11 -4.35 -10.54
C PHE A 80 -8.95 -5.35 -10.65
N GLY A 81 -9.17 -6.51 -11.26
CA GLY A 81 -8.22 -7.63 -11.21
C GLY A 81 -6.82 -7.29 -11.71
N ASN A 82 -6.69 -6.44 -12.74
CA ASN A 82 -5.38 -6.00 -13.21
C ASN A 82 -4.64 -5.17 -12.14
N SER A 83 -5.26 -4.13 -11.61
CA SER A 83 -4.65 -3.28 -10.56
C SER A 83 -4.32 -4.08 -9.30
N VAL A 84 -5.20 -5.01 -8.89
CA VAL A 84 -4.95 -5.88 -7.73
C VAL A 84 -3.76 -6.81 -7.96
N ARG A 85 -3.58 -7.34 -9.18
CA ARG A 85 -2.40 -8.16 -9.52
C ARG A 85 -1.12 -7.34 -9.53
N GLU A 86 -1.13 -6.15 -10.12
CA GLU A 86 0.03 -5.25 -10.12
C GLU A 86 0.43 -4.84 -8.69
N LYS A 87 -0.55 -4.50 -7.85
CA LYS A 87 -0.33 -4.24 -6.42
C LYS A 87 0.20 -5.49 -5.71
N SER A 88 -0.25 -6.69 -6.05
CA SER A 88 0.30 -7.95 -5.50
C SER A 88 1.76 -8.17 -5.89
N LEU A 89 2.16 -7.76 -7.10
CA LEU A 89 3.58 -7.78 -7.51
C LEU A 89 4.40 -6.77 -6.69
N ALA A 90 3.86 -5.58 -6.44
CA ALA A 90 4.49 -4.59 -5.56
C ALA A 90 4.65 -5.11 -4.12
N GLU A 91 3.62 -5.77 -3.57
CA GLU A 91 3.72 -6.41 -2.26
C GLU A 91 4.78 -7.50 -2.23
N SER A 92 4.87 -8.34 -3.28
CA SER A 92 5.89 -9.40 -3.37
C SER A 92 7.31 -8.82 -3.43
N TRP A 93 7.50 -7.76 -4.22
CA TRP A 93 8.78 -7.06 -4.31
C TRP A 93 9.18 -6.45 -2.96
N LEU A 94 8.22 -5.83 -2.26
CA LEU A 94 8.45 -5.27 -0.94
C LEU A 94 8.80 -6.33 0.11
N GLN A 95 8.04 -7.44 0.15
CA GLN A 95 8.24 -8.54 1.10
C GLN A 95 9.60 -9.24 0.93
N THR A 96 10.20 -9.16 -0.26
CA THR A 96 11.51 -9.74 -0.57
C THR A 96 12.65 -8.71 -0.52
N SER A 97 12.33 -7.46 -0.17
CA SER A 97 13.30 -6.39 0.05
C SER A 97 13.96 -6.47 1.43
N SER A 98 14.88 -5.55 1.70
CA SER A 98 15.47 -5.34 3.04
C SER A 98 14.77 -4.25 3.86
N LEU A 99 13.61 -3.74 3.42
CA LEU A 99 12.91 -2.65 4.09
C LEU A 99 12.09 -3.16 5.29
N ASP A 100 12.02 -2.35 6.35
CA ASP A 100 11.16 -2.55 7.52
C ASP A 100 9.72 -2.20 7.16
N TYR A 101 9.08 -3.09 6.40
CA TYR A 101 7.81 -2.79 5.77
C TYR A 101 6.59 -2.98 6.67
N THR A 102 5.51 -2.29 6.34
CA THR A 102 4.14 -2.64 6.75
C THR A 102 3.24 -2.54 5.51
N ILE A 103 2.36 -3.51 5.28
CA ILE A 103 1.37 -3.44 4.19
C ILE A 103 -0.02 -3.26 4.79
N LEU A 104 -0.79 -2.29 4.28
CA LEU A 104 -2.19 -2.08 4.61
C LEU A 104 -3.07 -2.33 3.38
N ARG A 105 -4.06 -3.20 3.50
CA ARG A 105 -5.02 -3.60 2.46
C ARG A 105 -6.43 -3.11 2.81
N PRO A 106 -6.82 -1.88 2.43
CA PRO A 106 -8.17 -1.39 2.66
C PRO A 106 -9.22 -2.16 1.87
N GLY A 107 -10.43 -2.22 2.41
CA GLY A 107 -11.63 -2.60 1.65
C GLY A 107 -12.10 -1.51 0.70
N GLY A 108 -13.40 -1.52 0.35
CA GLY A 108 -13.98 -0.55 -0.57
C GLY A 108 -13.83 0.89 -0.04
N LEU A 109 -13.06 1.72 -0.76
CA LEU A 109 -12.81 3.10 -0.35
C LEU A 109 -14.02 4.00 -0.54
N LYS A 110 -14.36 4.76 0.49
CA LYS A 110 -15.38 5.82 0.48
C LYS A 110 -14.72 7.17 0.79
N ASP A 111 -15.30 8.25 0.28
CA ASP A 111 -14.91 9.59 0.72
C ASP A 111 -15.44 9.85 2.12
N GLY A 112 -14.62 10.47 2.96
CA GLY A 112 -15.01 10.81 4.32
C GLY A 112 -13.81 11.01 5.24
N GLU A 113 -14.06 11.78 6.31
CA GLU A 113 -13.14 12.01 7.42
C GLU A 113 -12.93 10.73 8.25
N PRO A 114 -11.83 10.65 9.03
CA PRO A 114 -11.65 9.59 10.01
C PRO A 114 -12.81 9.58 11.01
N ASN A 115 -13.32 8.38 11.29
CA ASN A 115 -14.49 8.16 12.13
C ASN A 115 -14.21 7.23 13.32
N GLN A 116 -12.96 6.75 13.46
CA GLN A 116 -12.55 5.82 14.51
C GLN A 116 -13.28 4.47 14.46
N GLN A 117 -13.83 4.10 13.30
CA GLN A 117 -14.52 2.83 13.09
C GLN A 117 -13.69 1.82 12.31
N GLY A 118 -12.49 2.18 11.85
CA GLY A 118 -11.59 1.29 11.12
C GLY A 118 -11.00 0.21 12.02
N GLU A 119 -11.13 -1.04 11.59
CA GLU A 119 -10.56 -2.22 12.25
C GLU A 119 -9.41 -2.79 11.42
N LEU A 120 -8.34 -3.17 12.10
CA LEU A 120 -7.23 -3.93 11.51
C LEU A 120 -7.48 -5.42 11.70
N SER A 121 -7.20 -6.22 10.67
CA SER A 121 -7.37 -7.67 10.69
C SER A 121 -6.20 -8.38 10.01
N GLN A 122 -5.88 -9.59 10.46
CA GLN A 122 -4.87 -10.46 9.86
C GLN A 122 -5.38 -11.91 9.85
N HIS A 123 -4.89 -12.70 8.90
CA HIS A 123 -5.14 -14.16 8.82
C HIS A 123 -6.61 -14.58 8.80
N GLN A 124 -7.50 -13.70 8.34
CA GLN A 124 -8.92 -13.98 8.19
C GLN A 124 -9.48 -13.29 6.95
N GLU A 125 -10.54 -13.89 6.39
CA GLU A 125 -11.32 -13.27 5.33
C GLU A 125 -12.10 -12.08 5.90
N VAL A 126 -11.94 -10.90 5.29
CA VAL A 126 -12.70 -9.70 5.65
C VAL A 126 -13.27 -9.06 4.40
N HIS A 127 -14.46 -8.47 4.56
CA HIS A 127 -15.16 -7.72 3.54
C HIS A 127 -15.72 -6.45 4.16
N GLY A 128 -15.76 -5.37 3.39
CA GLY A 128 -16.30 -4.13 3.89
C GLY A 128 -15.81 -2.91 3.13
N SER A 129 -16.15 -1.76 3.68
CA SER A 129 -15.76 -0.45 3.15
C SER A 129 -15.09 0.38 4.24
N ILE A 130 -14.30 1.38 3.85
CA ILE A 130 -13.61 2.26 4.78
C ILE A 130 -13.44 3.65 4.19
N ASN A 131 -13.60 4.68 5.02
CA ASN A 131 -13.33 6.05 4.63
C ASN A 131 -11.84 6.28 4.35
N ARG A 132 -11.53 7.06 3.32
CA ARG A 132 -10.14 7.45 2.99
C ARG A 132 -9.44 8.14 4.17
N GLY A 133 -10.13 9.01 4.90
CA GLY A 133 -9.60 9.63 6.12
C GLY A 133 -9.28 8.62 7.22
N GLU A 134 -10.09 7.56 7.34
CA GLU A 134 -9.85 6.49 8.31
C GLU A 134 -8.65 5.62 7.93
N VAL A 135 -8.44 5.36 6.63
CA VAL A 135 -7.20 4.71 6.15
C VAL A 135 -5.97 5.53 6.53
N ALA A 136 -5.99 6.86 6.31
CA ALA A 136 -4.88 7.73 6.68
C ALA A 136 -4.60 7.69 8.20
N ARG A 137 -5.64 7.67 9.04
CA ARG A 137 -5.51 7.50 10.49
C ARG A 137 -4.84 6.17 10.86
N LEU A 138 -5.25 5.06 10.23
CA LEU A 138 -4.67 3.74 10.46
C LEU A 138 -3.22 3.64 9.98
N VAL A 139 -2.87 4.29 8.86
CA VAL A 139 -1.48 4.41 8.39
C VAL A 139 -0.61 5.08 9.45
N HIS A 140 -1.05 6.20 10.01
CA HIS A 140 -0.34 6.88 11.09
C HIS A 140 -0.18 5.98 12.32
N GLN A 141 -1.26 5.32 12.76
CA GLN A 141 -1.23 4.40 13.90
C GLN A 141 -0.24 3.24 13.69
N LEU A 142 -0.18 2.66 12.48
CA LEU A 142 0.75 1.59 12.16
C LEU A 142 2.20 2.07 12.11
N PHE A 143 2.44 3.29 11.63
CA PHE A 143 3.78 3.87 11.63
C PHE A 143 4.39 3.97 13.03
N ASP A 144 3.59 4.41 14.00
CA ASP A 144 4.00 4.54 15.41
C ASP A 144 4.10 3.19 16.15
N ASN A 145 3.64 2.09 15.55
CA ASN A 145 3.69 0.76 16.15
C ASN A 145 4.85 -0.06 15.58
N ALA A 146 5.90 -0.26 16.40
CA ALA A 146 7.04 -1.10 16.04
C ALA A 146 6.66 -2.56 15.73
N GLU A 147 5.60 -3.09 16.34
CA GLU A 147 5.11 -4.46 16.08
C GLU A 147 4.48 -4.63 14.69
N SER A 148 4.22 -3.52 13.98
CA SER A 148 3.71 -3.56 12.61
C SER A 148 4.78 -3.86 11.55
N VAL A 149 6.06 -3.86 11.93
CA VAL A 149 7.16 -4.19 11.01
C VAL A 149 7.04 -5.66 10.58
N GLY A 150 7.16 -5.90 9.27
CA GLY A 150 6.98 -7.20 8.64
C GLY A 150 5.53 -7.70 8.61
N GLN A 151 4.56 -6.85 8.96
CA GLN A 151 3.15 -7.22 9.04
C GLN A 151 2.34 -6.75 7.85
N ILE A 152 1.29 -7.52 7.54
CA ILE A 152 0.29 -7.23 6.51
C ILE A 152 -1.07 -7.21 7.20
N TYR A 153 -1.76 -6.08 7.09
CA TYR A 153 -3.08 -5.87 7.68
C TYR A 153 -4.13 -5.64 6.60
N ALA A 154 -5.29 -6.23 6.77
CA ALA A 154 -6.51 -5.75 6.13
C ALA A 154 -7.17 -4.66 6.98
N CYS A 155 -7.90 -3.73 6.35
CA CYS A 155 -8.75 -2.80 7.11
C CYS A 155 -10.11 -2.50 6.46
N VAL A 156 -11.14 -2.50 7.30
CA VAL A 156 -12.53 -2.15 6.97
C VAL A 156 -13.15 -1.42 8.15
N GLU A 157 -14.24 -0.66 7.95
CA GLU A 157 -15.03 -0.15 9.06
C GLU A 157 -15.91 -1.24 9.67
N LYS A 158 -16.16 -1.13 10.98
CA LYS A 158 -17.15 -1.94 11.70
C LYS A 158 -18.47 -1.97 10.93
N SER A 159 -18.98 -3.18 10.71
CA SER A 159 -20.38 -3.33 10.30
C SER A 159 -21.27 -2.92 11.47
N ALA A 160 -22.23 -2.03 11.20
CA ALA A 160 -23.24 -1.63 12.18
C ALA A 160 -24.16 -2.80 12.55
#